data_AF-A0A7Y3E747-F1
#
_entry.id   AF-A0A7Y3E747-F1
#
_cell.length_a   1.000
_cell.length_b   1.000
_cell.length_c   1.000
_cell.angle_alpha   90.00
_cell.angle_beta   90.00
_cell.angle_gamma   90.00
#
_symmetry.space_group_name_H-M   'P 1'
#
loop_
_entity.id
_entity.type
_entity.pdbx_description
1 polymer ?
#
loop_
_entity_poly.entity_id
_entity_poly.type
_entity_poly.pdbx_seq_one_letter_code
_entity_poly.pdbx_strand_id
1 'polypeptide(L)'
;MISRPYKILRLSTAFLLFLLPLQAVADNETLLDLAVDDQGGKLFLQLGDLPAEYLYIPAIQSGAGSNDLGLDRGKLDRNRRVRFERYGNRILLLEPNLAFRAETGNPAERRAVSEAFAQSVLAGFELEVTDDENVVKIDLSPLLLSDITRIAPLLAKIDQEEFELDQARFSYWLSSGISDAIGIVQSAFK
;
A
#
# COMPACT_ATOMS: atom_id res chain seq x y z
N MET A 1 -20.94 -53.49 -59.72
CA MET A 1 -21.16 -52.33 -60.61
C MET A 1 -20.61 -51.09 -59.92
N ILE A 2 -19.93 -50.25 -60.69
CA ILE A 2 -19.02 -49.15 -60.30
C ILE A 2 -19.75 -47.90 -59.76
N SER A 3 -19.05 -47.12 -58.92
CA SER A 3 -19.10 -45.65 -58.72
C SER A 3 -19.37 -45.24 -57.25
N ARG A 4 -18.73 -44.25 -56.63
CA ARG A 4 -17.61 -43.32 -56.91
C ARG A 4 -17.18 -42.75 -55.53
N PRO A 5 -15.93 -42.29 -55.34
CA PRO A 5 -15.48 -41.71 -54.08
C PRO A 5 -15.91 -40.24 -53.97
N TYR A 6 -16.34 -39.80 -52.78
CA TYR A 6 -16.48 -38.37 -52.47
C TYR A 6 -15.37 -37.97 -51.48
N LYS A 7 -14.54 -37.01 -51.89
CA LYS A 7 -13.56 -36.30 -51.05
C LYS A 7 -14.20 -35.01 -50.54
N ILE A 8 -14.14 -34.76 -49.23
CA ILE A 8 -14.47 -33.48 -48.57
C ILE A 8 -13.45 -33.36 -47.41
N LEU A 9 -12.35 -32.56 -47.49
CA LEU A 9 -12.19 -31.10 -47.31
C LEU A 9 -12.73 -30.65 -45.93
N ARG A 10 -12.00 -30.08 -44.95
CA ARG A 10 -10.88 -29.12 -44.89
C ARG A 10 -10.38 -29.17 -43.42
N LEU A 11 -9.08 -29.15 -43.16
CA LEU A 11 -8.55 -28.85 -41.82
C LEU A 11 -7.76 -27.54 -41.92
N SER A 12 -8.24 -26.50 -41.26
CA SER A 12 -7.53 -25.22 -41.21
C SER A 12 -7.83 -24.50 -39.90
N THR A 13 -6.99 -24.72 -38.90
CA THR A 13 -6.46 -23.63 -38.07
C THR A 13 -5.10 -24.08 -37.53
N ALA A 14 -4.05 -23.34 -37.90
CA ALA A 14 -2.70 -23.53 -37.40
C ALA A 14 -2.65 -23.02 -35.96
N PHE A 15 -2.26 -23.87 -35.01
CA PHE A 15 -1.86 -23.44 -33.68
C PHE A 15 -0.33 -23.37 -33.67
N LEU A 16 0.20 -22.20 -34.08
CA LEU A 16 1.62 -21.94 -33.96
C LEU A 16 1.87 -21.49 -32.50
N LEU A 17 2.16 -22.46 -31.64
CA LEU A 17 2.64 -22.21 -30.28
C LEU A 17 4.05 -21.61 -30.38
N PHE A 18 4.12 -20.29 -30.25
CA PHE A 18 5.36 -19.55 -30.09
C PHE A 18 5.93 -19.90 -28.71
N LEU A 19 6.70 -20.99 -28.62
CA LEU A 19 7.43 -21.37 -27.41
C LEU A 19 8.69 -20.49 -27.33
N LEU A 20 8.52 -19.19 -27.09
CA LEU A 20 9.61 -18.39 -26.54
C LEU A 20 9.96 -19.02 -25.18
N PRO A 21 11.25 -19.20 -24.84
CA PRO A 21 11.61 -19.51 -23.48
C PRO A 21 10.98 -18.43 -22.61
N LEU A 22 10.11 -18.86 -21.69
CA LEU A 22 9.66 -18.05 -20.57
C LEU A 22 10.92 -17.77 -19.76
N GLN A 23 11.68 -16.74 -20.16
CA GLN A 23 12.64 -16.14 -19.25
C GLN A 23 11.77 -15.70 -18.09
N ALA A 24 11.95 -16.36 -16.95
CA ALA A 24 11.40 -15.90 -15.70
C ALA A 24 11.86 -14.44 -15.58
N VAL A 25 10.91 -13.52 -15.76
CA VAL A 25 11.08 -12.12 -15.39
C VAL A 25 11.22 -12.19 -13.88
N ALA A 26 12.47 -12.26 -13.43
CA ALA A 26 12.87 -12.27 -12.03
C ALA A 26 13.05 -10.85 -11.49
N ASP A 27 12.40 -9.87 -12.11
CA ASP A 27 12.13 -8.60 -11.48
C ASP A 27 10.74 -8.71 -10.86
N ASN A 28 10.71 -9.05 -9.58
CA ASN A 28 9.57 -8.72 -8.74
C ASN A 28 9.53 -7.19 -8.68
N GLU A 29 8.97 -6.53 -9.71
CA GLU A 29 8.70 -5.10 -9.70
C GLU A 29 7.66 -4.83 -8.61
N THR A 30 8.14 -4.59 -7.39
CA THR A 30 7.32 -4.09 -6.29
C THR A 30 7.10 -2.60 -6.53
N LEU A 31 5.84 -2.17 -6.45
CA LEU A 31 5.39 -0.77 -6.50
C LEU A 31 6.04 0.08 -5.39
N LEU A 32 6.43 -0.57 -4.28
CA LEU A 32 7.16 0.02 -3.17
C LEU A 32 8.50 -0.68 -2.98
N ASP A 33 9.56 0.11 -2.83
CA ASP A 33 10.90 -0.39 -2.50
C ASP A 33 11.03 -0.51 -0.97
N LEU A 34 10.74 -1.72 -0.46
CA LEU A 34 10.66 -2.02 0.97
C LEU A 34 11.81 -2.93 1.40
N ALA A 35 12.45 -2.57 2.50
CA ALA A 35 13.51 -3.37 3.11
C ALA A 35 13.26 -3.56 4.61
N VAL A 36 13.29 -4.81 5.07
CA VAL A 36 13.30 -5.12 6.50
C VAL A 36 14.73 -5.17 6.99
N ASP A 37 15.03 -4.46 8.07
CA ASP A 37 16.25 -4.66 8.84
C ASP A 37 16.04 -5.77 9.86
N ASP A 38 16.57 -6.95 9.55
CA ASP A 38 16.46 -8.16 10.38
C ASP A 38 17.07 -7.99 11.78
N GLN A 39 17.97 -7.03 11.98
CA GLN A 39 18.60 -6.79 13.28
C GLN A 39 17.88 -5.70 14.08
N GLY A 40 17.42 -4.65 13.41
CA GLY A 40 16.75 -3.51 14.03
C GLY A 40 15.23 -3.63 14.15
N GLY A 41 14.60 -4.61 13.48
CA GLY A 41 13.15 -4.74 13.43
C GLY A 41 12.47 -3.54 12.76
N LYS A 42 13.20 -2.82 11.90
CA LYS A 42 12.70 -1.65 11.18
C LYS A 42 12.25 -2.02 9.78
N LEU A 43 11.16 -1.42 9.33
CA LEU A 43 10.74 -1.49 7.93
C LEU A 43 11.06 -0.16 7.25
N PHE A 44 11.99 -0.19 6.31
CA PHE A 44 12.35 0.97 5.53
C PHE A 44 11.56 1.01 4.22
N LEU A 45 11.18 2.22 3.81
CA LEU A 45 10.71 2.53 2.46
C LEU A 45 11.72 3.46 1.81
N GLN A 46 12.16 3.06 0.62
CA GLN A 46 12.88 3.93 -0.29
C GLN A 46 11.88 4.56 -1.27
N LEU A 47 11.90 5.89 -1.31
CA LEU A 47 11.07 6.70 -2.20
C LEU A 47 11.93 7.15 -3.38
N GLY A 48 11.33 7.16 -4.57
CA GLY A 48 11.91 7.79 -5.75
C GLY A 48 11.75 9.31 -5.72
N ASP A 49 11.40 9.90 -6.86
CA ASP A 49 11.18 11.33 -6.98
C ASP A 49 9.98 11.81 -6.15
N LEU A 50 10.17 12.90 -5.41
CA LEU A 50 9.11 13.57 -4.65
C LEU A 50 8.59 14.81 -5.38
N PRO A 51 7.28 15.12 -5.27
CA PRO A 51 6.28 14.40 -4.48
C PRO A 51 5.82 13.09 -5.15
N ALA A 52 5.54 12.07 -4.34
CA ALA A 52 5.13 10.74 -4.82
C ALA A 52 3.73 10.38 -4.31
N GLU A 53 2.80 10.07 -5.22
CA GLU A 53 1.40 9.73 -4.90
C GLU A 53 1.18 8.22 -4.85
N TYR A 54 0.44 7.77 -3.84
CA TYR A 54 0.12 6.36 -3.62
C TYR A 54 -1.35 6.19 -3.24
N LEU A 55 -1.87 4.98 -3.45
CA LEU A 55 -3.15 4.55 -2.90
C LEU A 55 -2.89 3.80 -1.59
N TYR A 56 -3.35 4.35 -0.48
CA TYR A 56 -3.25 3.73 0.84
C TYR A 56 -4.56 3.06 1.21
N ILE A 57 -4.52 1.75 1.40
CA ILE A 57 -5.67 0.91 1.74
C ILE A 57 -5.34 0.14 3.02
N PRO A 58 -5.79 0.61 4.20
CA PRO A 58 -5.69 -0.18 5.41
C PRO A 58 -6.60 -1.40 5.30
N ALA A 59 -6.10 -2.58 5.67
CA ALA A 59 -6.84 -3.81 5.65
C ALA A 59 -6.59 -4.64 6.91
N ILE A 60 -7.64 -5.26 7.46
CA ILE A 60 -7.52 -6.22 8.56
C ILE A 60 -7.25 -7.60 7.96
N GLN A 61 -6.00 -8.05 7.99
CA GLN A 61 -5.62 -9.34 7.38
C GLN A 61 -6.13 -10.55 8.15
N SER A 62 -6.20 -10.48 9.47
CA SER A 62 -6.80 -11.48 10.35
C SER A 62 -7.77 -10.78 11.29
N GLY A 63 -9.06 -11.05 11.12
CA GLY A 63 -10.10 -10.50 11.98
C GLY A 63 -10.01 -11.04 13.41
N ALA A 64 -10.57 -10.31 14.38
CA ALA A 64 -10.71 -10.78 15.76
C ALA A 64 -11.70 -11.95 15.89
N GLY A 65 -12.38 -12.32 14.79
CA GLY A 65 -13.40 -13.37 14.78
C GLY A 65 -14.72 -12.95 15.42
N SER A 66 -14.88 -11.66 15.75
CA SER A 66 -16.10 -11.10 16.30
C SER A 66 -16.82 -10.25 15.27
N ASN A 67 -17.95 -10.75 14.78
CA ASN A 67 -18.84 -10.04 13.87
C ASN A 67 -19.40 -8.76 14.53
N ASP A 68 -19.56 -8.75 15.85
CA ASP A 68 -20.11 -7.60 16.60
C ASP A 68 -19.17 -6.40 16.60
N LEU A 69 -17.86 -6.64 16.50
CA LEU A 69 -16.84 -5.59 16.35
C LEU A 69 -16.75 -5.09 14.90
N GLY A 70 -17.36 -5.82 13.96
CA GLY A 70 -17.13 -5.63 12.54
C GLY A 70 -15.64 -5.68 12.19
N LEU A 71 -14.81 -6.41 12.95
CA LEU A 71 -13.39 -6.64 12.66
C LEU A 71 -13.26 -7.92 11.84
N ASP A 72 -13.96 -7.93 10.70
CA ASP A 72 -13.98 -9.08 9.81
C ASP A 72 -12.67 -9.20 9.05
N ARG A 73 -12.27 -10.45 8.79
CA ARG A 73 -11.11 -10.74 7.97
C ARG A 73 -11.28 -10.15 6.57
N GLY A 74 -10.27 -9.45 6.08
CA GLY A 74 -10.28 -8.81 4.77
C GLY A 74 -11.12 -7.54 4.71
N LYS A 75 -11.61 -7.03 5.85
CA LYS A 75 -12.27 -5.74 5.89
C LYS A 75 -11.28 -4.65 5.51
N LEU A 76 -11.63 -3.92 4.45
CA LEU A 76 -10.95 -2.71 4.03
C LEU A 76 -11.53 -1.53 4.82
N ASP A 77 -10.65 -0.66 5.28
CA ASP A 77 -11.05 0.66 5.79
C ASP A 77 -11.05 1.69 4.65
N ARG A 78 -11.27 2.97 4.97
CA ARG A 78 -11.28 4.08 4.02
C ARG A 78 -9.99 4.11 3.19
N ASN A 79 -10.15 3.89 1.89
CA ASN A 79 -9.10 4.11 0.90
C ASN A 79 -8.72 5.60 0.86
N ARG A 80 -7.43 5.89 0.87
CA ARG A 80 -6.91 7.25 0.85
C ARG A 80 -5.96 7.40 -0.32
N ARG A 81 -6.13 8.48 -1.11
CA ARG A 81 -5.04 8.95 -1.96
C ARG A 81 -4.09 9.71 -1.05
N VAL A 82 -2.85 9.25 -0.99
CA VAL A 82 -1.83 9.84 -0.12
C VAL A 82 -0.65 10.30 -0.95
N ARG A 83 0.13 11.24 -0.43
CA ARG A 83 1.30 11.79 -1.10
C ARG A 83 2.43 11.97 -0.10
N PHE A 84 3.59 11.42 -0.42
CA PHE A 84 4.81 11.74 0.30
C PHE A 84 5.37 13.06 -0.24
N GLU A 85 5.74 13.96 0.68
CA GLU A 85 6.32 15.25 0.35
C GLU A 85 7.46 15.59 1.31
N ARG A 86 8.52 16.21 0.78
CA ARG A 86 9.65 16.66 1.58
C ARG A 86 9.42 18.06 2.14
N TYR A 87 9.55 18.20 3.45
CA TYR A 87 9.55 19.46 4.18
C TYR A 87 10.83 19.56 5.00
N GLY A 88 11.88 20.16 4.40
CA GLY A 88 13.20 20.24 5.01
C GLY A 88 13.84 18.86 5.20
N ASN A 89 14.12 18.50 6.46
CA ASN A 89 14.68 17.21 6.85
C ASN A 89 13.62 16.14 7.18
N ARG A 90 12.34 16.43 6.94
CA ARG A 90 11.23 15.51 7.19
C ARG A 90 10.52 15.15 5.90
N ILE A 91 9.97 13.94 5.86
CA ILE A 91 8.99 13.52 4.86
C ILE A 91 7.63 13.46 5.53
N LEU A 92 6.61 14.06 4.92
CA LEU A 92 5.23 13.99 5.40
C LEU A 92 4.41 13.09 4.50
N LEU A 93 3.56 12.26 5.09
CA LEU A 93 2.48 11.56 4.40
C LEU A 93 1.21 12.41 4.49
N LEU A 94 0.80 12.96 3.37
CA LEU A 94 -0.35 13.87 3.28
C LEU A 94 -1.52 13.17 2.62
N GLU A 95 -2.73 13.46 3.08
CA GLU A 95 -3.98 13.12 2.39
C GLU A 95 -4.56 14.42 1.80
N PRO A 96 -4.49 14.61 0.46
CA PRO A 96 -5.05 15.80 -0.17
C PRO A 96 -6.57 15.89 0.00
N ASN A 97 -7.08 17.11 0.15
CA ASN A 97 -8.52 17.33 0.22
C ASN A 97 -9.16 17.26 -1.17
N LEU A 98 -9.73 16.10 -1.50
CA LEU A 98 -10.34 15.87 -2.81
C LEU A 98 -11.72 16.52 -2.96
N ALA A 99 -12.35 16.95 -1.87
CA ALA A 99 -13.66 17.60 -1.89
C ALA A 99 -13.57 19.03 -2.41
N PHE A 100 -12.42 19.69 -2.26
CA PHE A 100 -12.19 21.06 -2.69
C PHE A 100 -10.97 21.12 -3.61
N ARG A 101 -11.21 21.03 -4.92
CA ARG A 101 -10.18 21.10 -5.96
C ARG A 101 -10.60 22.07 -7.07
N ALA A 102 -9.65 22.85 -7.57
CA ALA A 102 -9.89 23.67 -8.76
C ALA A 102 -9.57 22.86 -10.03
N GLU A 103 -10.57 22.65 -10.87
CA GLU A 103 -10.45 22.00 -12.17
C GLU A 103 -10.19 23.03 -13.27
N THR A 104 -9.28 23.98 -13.02
CA THR A 104 -8.95 25.05 -13.96
C THR A 104 -7.50 24.94 -14.42
N GLY A 105 -7.23 25.49 -15.60
CA GLY A 105 -5.86 25.60 -16.13
C GLY A 105 -5.01 26.63 -15.39
N ASN A 106 -5.61 27.48 -14.55
CA ASN A 106 -4.94 28.60 -13.89
C ASN A 106 -4.17 28.14 -12.63
N PRO A 107 -2.83 28.23 -12.61
CA PRO A 107 -2.03 27.80 -11.47
C PRO A 107 -2.30 28.60 -10.19
N ALA A 108 -2.62 29.89 -10.30
CA ALA A 108 -2.87 30.76 -9.14
C ALA A 108 -4.17 30.36 -8.43
N GLU A 109 -5.21 30.02 -9.20
CA GLU A 109 -6.49 29.56 -8.67
C GLU A 109 -6.36 28.18 -8.01
N ARG A 110 -5.63 27.24 -8.63
CA ARG A 110 -5.34 25.94 -8.00
C ARG A 110 -4.62 26.09 -6.67
N ARG A 111 -3.64 27.00 -6.61
CA ARG A 111 -2.92 27.29 -5.36
C ARG A 111 -3.85 27.91 -4.32
N ALA A 112 -4.65 28.92 -4.70
CA ALA A 112 -5.58 29.56 -3.79
C ALA A 112 -6.58 28.58 -3.19
N VAL A 113 -7.13 27.65 -3.98
CA VAL A 113 -8.02 26.59 -3.46
C VAL A 113 -7.26 25.61 -2.55
N SER A 114 -6.06 25.19 -2.93
CA SER A 114 -5.25 24.30 -2.09
C SER A 114 -4.83 24.94 -0.75
N GLU A 115 -4.65 26.25 -0.70
CA GLU A 115 -4.30 26.99 0.51
C GLU A 115 -5.55 27.28 1.37
N ALA A 116 -6.70 27.53 0.73
CA ALA A 116 -7.95 27.81 1.43
C ALA A 116 -8.55 26.57 2.12
N PHE A 117 -8.26 25.37 1.62
CA PHE A 117 -8.78 24.12 2.16
C PHE A 117 -7.65 23.21 2.64
N ALA A 118 -7.63 22.97 3.96
CA ALA A 118 -6.59 22.17 4.58
C ALA A 118 -6.57 20.72 4.05
N GLN A 119 -5.35 20.21 3.86
CA GLN A 119 -5.04 18.80 3.71
C GLN A 119 -4.76 18.16 5.07
N SER A 120 -4.86 16.83 5.16
CA SER A 120 -4.56 16.11 6.40
C SER A 120 -3.11 15.62 6.40
N VAL A 121 -2.41 15.78 7.50
CA VAL A 121 -1.10 15.13 7.74
C VAL A 121 -1.39 13.80 8.43
N LEU A 122 -1.11 12.69 7.75
CA LEU A 122 -1.32 11.35 8.31
C LEU A 122 -0.14 10.89 9.16
N ALA A 123 1.09 11.17 8.72
CA ALA A 123 2.31 10.84 9.44
C ALA A 123 3.48 11.73 9.00
N GLY A 124 4.54 11.74 9.80
CA GLY A 124 5.79 12.44 9.48
C GLY A 124 7.00 11.61 9.87
N PHE A 125 7.96 11.52 8.96
CA PHE A 125 9.15 10.69 9.04
C PHE A 125 10.40 11.53 9.02
N GLU A 126 11.45 11.02 9.66
CA GLU A 126 12.80 11.57 9.53
C GLU A 126 13.50 10.91 8.34
N LEU A 127 14.33 11.69 7.65
CA LEU A 127 15.19 11.14 6.60
C LEU A 127 16.29 10.31 7.25
N GLU A 128 16.37 9.05 6.85
CA GLU A 128 17.48 8.18 7.22
C GLU A 128 18.75 8.63 6.50
N VAL A 129 19.89 8.54 7.19
CA VAL A 129 21.19 8.87 6.59
C VAL A 129 21.57 7.75 5.62
N THR A 130 21.83 8.12 4.37
CA THR A 130 22.25 7.23 3.30
C THR A 130 23.58 7.71 2.70
N ASP A 131 24.38 6.78 2.19
CA ASP A 131 25.63 7.13 1.49
C ASP A 131 25.37 7.86 0.15
N ASP A 132 24.16 7.71 -0.40
CA ASP A 132 23.69 8.43 -1.59
C ASP A 132 22.67 9.51 -1.19
N GLU A 133 23.01 10.77 -1.46
CA GLU A 133 22.16 11.94 -1.15
C GLU A 133 20.86 11.97 -1.97
N ASN A 134 20.77 11.20 -3.06
CA ASN A 134 19.57 11.13 -3.90
C ASN A 134 18.56 10.09 -3.39
N VAL A 135 18.94 9.27 -2.41
CA VAL A 135 18.05 8.27 -1.84
C VAL A 135 17.22 8.90 -0.73
N VAL A 136 15.89 8.91 -0.93
CA VAL A 136 14.95 9.26 0.13
C VAL A 136 14.56 7.97 0.85
N LYS A 137 15.13 7.74 2.03
CA LYS A 137 14.82 6.58 2.87
C LYS A 137 14.14 7.01 4.17
N ILE A 138 13.06 6.32 4.53
CA ILE A 138 12.29 6.56 5.75
C ILE A 138 11.97 5.27 6.48
N ASP A 139 11.88 5.33 7.81
CA ASP A 139 11.39 4.24 8.67
C ASP A 139 9.86 4.27 8.74
N LEU A 140 9.19 3.28 8.16
CA LEU A 140 7.73 3.13 8.17
C LEU A 140 7.19 2.48 9.43
N SER A 141 8.04 1.86 10.27
CA SER A 141 7.60 1.13 11.46
C SER A 141 6.64 1.95 12.35
N PRO A 142 6.89 3.23 12.65
CA PRO A 142 5.97 4.03 13.48
C PRO A 142 4.58 4.22 12.88
N LEU A 143 4.47 4.31 11.54
CA LEU A 143 3.19 4.42 10.86
C LEU A 143 2.41 3.11 10.98
N LEU A 144 3.07 1.98 10.81
CA LEU A 144 2.44 0.66 10.89
C LEU A 144 2.03 0.28 12.32
N LEU A 145 2.76 0.79 13.30
CA LEU A 145 2.44 0.69 14.73
C LEU A 145 1.38 1.71 15.19
N SER A 146 0.96 2.63 14.31
CA SER A 146 -0.06 3.61 14.65
C SER A 146 -1.47 3.04 14.48
N ASP A 147 -2.38 3.37 15.39
CA ASP A 147 -3.80 3.01 15.28
C ASP A 147 -4.54 3.95 14.29
N ILE A 148 -4.04 4.04 13.05
CA ILE A 148 -4.59 4.94 12.03
C ILE A 148 -6.02 4.57 11.62
N THR A 149 -6.38 3.29 11.76
CA THR A 149 -7.75 2.75 11.54
C THR A 149 -8.65 2.90 12.76
N ARG A 150 -8.13 3.38 13.90
CA ARG A 150 -8.86 3.63 15.14
C ARG A 150 -9.59 2.40 15.69
N ILE A 151 -8.90 1.26 15.71
CA ILE A 151 -9.40 0.01 16.27
C ILE A 151 -9.40 0.06 17.81
N ALA A 152 -8.38 0.65 18.44
CA ALA A 152 -8.30 0.66 19.91
C ALA A 152 -9.48 1.40 20.57
N PRO A 153 -9.92 2.59 20.09
CA PRO A 153 -11.14 3.24 20.58
C PRO A 153 -12.42 2.42 20.35
N LEU A 154 -12.46 1.62 19.27
CA LEU A 154 -13.60 0.74 18.98
C LEU A 154 -13.68 -0.40 20.01
N LEU A 155 -12.53 -1.00 20.35
CA LEU A 155 -12.44 -2.05 21.38
C LEU A 155 -12.78 -1.49 22.78
N ALA A 156 -12.25 -0.30 23.12
CA ALA A 156 -12.44 0.31 24.43
C ALA A 156 -13.92 0.60 24.74
N LYS A 157 -14.69 0.95 23.71
CA LYS A 157 -16.14 1.18 23.84
C LYS A 157 -16.92 -0.07 24.27
N ILE A 158 -16.38 -1.25 24.00
CA ILE A 158 -17.09 -2.53 24.13
C ILE A 158 -16.66 -3.24 25.40
N ASP A 159 -15.35 -3.33 25.65
CA ASP A 159 -14.84 -4.01 26.85
C ASP A 159 -14.78 -3.09 28.08
N GLN A 160 -15.01 -1.78 27.91
CA GLN A 160 -14.87 -0.75 28.95
C GLN A 160 -13.45 -0.67 29.56
N GLU A 161 -12.47 -1.24 28.87
CA GLU A 161 -11.05 -1.19 29.22
C GLU A 161 -10.28 -0.34 28.20
N GLU A 162 -9.14 0.20 28.61
CA GLU A 162 -8.26 0.94 27.71
C GLU A 162 -7.41 -0.04 26.92
N PHE A 163 -7.51 0.02 25.59
CA PHE A 163 -6.68 -0.76 24.69
C PHE A 163 -5.54 0.10 24.14
N GLU A 164 -4.33 -0.45 24.21
CA GLU A 164 -3.15 0.17 23.60
C GLU A 164 -2.40 -0.85 22.73
N LEU A 165 -1.75 -0.35 21.68
CA LEU A 165 -0.85 -1.16 20.86
C LEU A 165 0.42 -1.48 21.63
N ASP A 166 0.65 -2.77 21.87
CA ASP A 166 1.91 -3.26 22.42
C ASP A 166 2.94 -3.49 21.31
N GLN A 167 3.91 -2.57 21.23
CA GLN A 167 5.01 -2.61 20.26
C GLN A 167 5.89 -3.86 20.41
N ALA A 168 5.99 -4.45 21.61
CA ALA A 168 6.81 -5.64 21.84
C ALA A 168 6.20 -6.92 21.24
N ARG A 169 4.90 -6.90 20.89
CA ARG A 169 4.16 -8.03 20.32
C ARG A 169 3.90 -7.88 18.82
N PHE A 170 4.70 -7.06 18.15
CA PHE A 170 4.54 -6.72 16.75
C PHE A 170 5.69 -7.30 15.90
N SER A 171 5.37 -7.85 14.72
CA SER A 171 6.36 -8.20 13.69
C SER A 171 5.81 -7.95 12.29
N TYR A 172 6.72 -7.62 11.37
CA TYR A 172 6.42 -7.37 9.95
C TYR A 172 6.66 -8.64 9.15
N TRP A 173 5.85 -8.88 8.12
CA TRP A 173 6.26 -9.77 7.03
C TRP A 173 5.93 -9.11 5.68
N LEU A 174 6.85 -9.25 4.72
CA LEU A 174 6.63 -8.82 3.36
C LEU A 174 6.19 -10.02 2.53
N SER A 175 5.06 -9.91 1.82
CA SER A 175 4.68 -10.89 0.80
C SER A 175 5.08 -10.37 -0.57
N SER A 176 5.91 -11.10 -1.31
CA SER A 176 6.24 -10.77 -2.69
C SER A 176 5.08 -11.14 -3.62
N GLY A 177 4.52 -10.18 -4.37
CA GLY A 177 3.46 -10.39 -5.36
C GLY A 177 2.85 -9.10 -5.90
N ILE A 178 2.01 -9.19 -6.95
CA ILE A 178 1.45 -8.07 -7.78
C ILE A 178 0.70 -6.97 -6.98
N SER A 179 0.42 -7.19 -5.68
CA SER A 179 -0.38 -6.29 -4.84
C SER A 179 0.38 -5.61 -3.71
N ASP A 180 1.70 -5.80 -3.57
CA ASP A 180 2.56 -5.25 -2.50
C ASP A 180 1.81 -4.95 -1.19
N ALA A 181 1.31 -6.00 -0.56
CA ALA A 181 0.65 -5.89 0.72
C ALA A 181 1.71 -6.01 1.82
N ILE A 182 1.84 -4.96 2.63
CA ILE A 182 2.55 -5.05 3.91
C ILE A 182 1.62 -5.78 4.88
N GLY A 183 2.05 -6.95 5.33
CA GLY A 183 1.35 -7.71 6.36
C GLY A 183 1.96 -7.46 7.74
N ILE A 184 1.08 -7.36 8.74
CA ILE A 184 1.46 -7.16 10.15
C ILE A 184 0.94 -8.37 10.93
N VAL A 185 1.81 -9.11 11.63
CA VAL A 185 1.33 -10.17 12.54
C VAL A 185 1.07 -9.46 13.84
N GLN A 186 -0.20 -9.46 14.27
CA GLN A 186 -0.60 -8.73 15.46
C GLN A 186 -1.21 -9.65 16.52
N SER A 187 -0.65 -9.57 17.72
CA SER A 187 -1.23 -9.98 19.00
C SER A 187 -1.07 -8.80 19.96
N ALA A 188 -1.51 -7.60 19.57
CA ALA A 188 -0.99 -6.36 20.18
C ALA A 188 -1.95 -5.62 21.10
N PHE A 189 -3.18 -6.06 21.28
CA PHE A 189 -4.07 -5.43 22.24
C PHE A 189 -3.84 -6.06 23.62
N LYS A 190 -3.50 -5.22 24.60
CA LYS A 190 -3.61 -5.55 26.03
C LYS A 190 -4.91 -4.95 26.52
#